data_AF-A0A5P1F293-F1
#
_entry.id   AF-A0A5P1F293-F1
#
_cell.length_a   1.000
_cell.length_b   1.000
_cell.length_c   1.000
_cell.angle_alpha   90.00
_cell.angle_beta   90.00
_cell.angle_gamma   90.00
#
_symmetry.space_group_name_H-M   'P 1'
#
loop_
_entity.id
_entity.type
_entity.pdbx_description
1 polymer ?
#
loop_
_entity_poly.entity_id
_entity_poly.type
_entity_poly.pdbx_seq_one_letter_code
_entity_poly.pdbx_strand_id
1 'polypeptide(L)'
;MAVVAKGAEIFIREFFDQNPLSHIGLVTIKDGVSQCLTELGGSPDSQIKALMGKLECSGDASLQNSLELVHEYLSRIPSYGHREVLVLYSALNTCDPGDIMETVKKCKKDKIRCSVVGLAAEIFICKHLCEETGGSYTVALDESHFKELLLEHAPPPPAIAEYAAANLIKMGFPQRGAEGAISICSCHKEAKVGGGYTCPRCKARVCELPTECRLCGLTLVSSPHLARSYHHLFPVTPFNEVPQVLLNRMHQKPKTCYGCQQSIGSTGTKTSLHVSCPKCKQHFCLDCDIYIHESLHNCPGCESQRGLPT
;
A
#
# COMPACT_ATOMS: atom_id res chain seq x y z
N MET A 1 -13.74 -18.44 2.59
CA MET A 1 -13.43 -17.32 3.51
C MET A 1 -12.04 -17.35 4.10
N ALA A 2 -11.58 -18.45 4.70
CA ALA A 2 -10.23 -18.49 5.30
C ALA A 2 -9.11 -18.08 4.31
N VAL A 3 -9.22 -18.48 3.04
CA VAL A 3 -8.29 -18.06 1.97
C VAL A 3 -8.33 -16.55 1.73
N VAL A 4 -9.53 -15.97 1.63
CA VAL A 4 -9.73 -14.53 1.43
C VAL A 4 -9.18 -13.74 2.61
N ALA A 5 -9.47 -14.17 3.84
CA ALA A 5 -8.98 -13.51 5.05
C ALA A 5 -7.45 -13.61 5.17
N LYS A 6 -6.86 -14.74 4.82
CA LYS A 6 -5.40 -14.89 4.79
C LYS A 6 -4.74 -14.03 3.72
N GLY A 7 -5.36 -13.94 2.53
CA GLY A 7 -4.91 -13.02 1.47
C GLY A 7 -5.00 -11.56 1.92
N ALA A 8 -6.12 -11.18 2.55
CA ALA A 8 -6.31 -9.84 3.10
C ALA A 8 -5.36 -9.54 4.27
N GLU A 9 -5.00 -10.49 5.13
CA GLU A 9 -3.96 -10.32 6.16
C GLU A 9 -2.62 -9.94 5.53
N ILE A 10 -2.19 -10.70 4.50
CA ILE A 10 -0.94 -10.44 3.78
C ILE A 10 -0.99 -9.06 3.13
N PHE A 11 -2.10 -8.74 2.46
CA PHE A 11 -2.33 -7.42 1.85
C PHE A 11 -2.25 -6.29 2.87
N ILE A 12 -2.90 -6.40 4.03
CA ILE A 12 -2.88 -5.35 5.06
C ILE A 12 -1.44 -5.08 5.51
N ARG A 13 -0.63 -6.12 5.71
CA ARG A 13 0.77 -5.95 6.12
C ARG A 13 1.60 -5.26 5.03
N GLU A 14 1.49 -5.74 3.80
CA GLU A 14 2.21 -5.15 2.67
C GLU A 14 1.78 -3.71 2.42
N PHE A 15 0.47 -3.44 2.45
CA PHE A 15 -0.08 -2.11 2.25
C PHE A 15 0.46 -1.09 3.26
N PHE A 16 0.57 -1.46 4.55
CA PHE A 16 1.12 -0.57 5.58
C PHE A 16 2.65 -0.44 5.51
N ASP A 17 3.35 -1.42 4.93
CA ASP A 17 4.80 -1.30 4.71
C ASP A 17 5.11 -0.28 3.61
N GLN A 18 4.39 -0.40 2.48
CA GLN A 18 4.48 0.50 1.32
C GLN A 18 3.86 1.90 1.63
N ASN A 19 2.74 1.93 2.35
CA ASN A 19 1.97 3.14 2.64
C ASN A 19 1.76 3.35 4.14
N PRO A 20 2.81 3.72 4.89
CA PRO A 20 2.69 3.88 6.33
C PRO A 20 1.71 4.99 6.71
N LEU A 21 1.52 6.03 5.89
CA LEU A 21 0.63 7.15 6.21
C LEU A 21 -0.85 6.90 5.90
N SER A 22 -1.14 5.81 5.20
CA SER A 22 -2.50 5.46 4.80
C SER A 22 -3.28 4.88 5.97
N HIS A 23 -4.60 4.81 5.82
CA HIS A 23 -5.49 4.20 6.80
C HIS A 23 -6.33 3.14 6.10
N ILE A 24 -6.57 2.03 6.79
CA ILE A 24 -7.50 0.97 6.35
C ILE A 24 -8.66 0.94 7.33
N GLY A 25 -9.86 0.73 6.80
CA GLY A 25 -11.06 0.37 7.55
C GLY A 25 -11.71 -0.83 6.87
N LEU A 26 -12.25 -1.75 7.66
CA LEU A 26 -12.85 -2.98 7.16
C LEU A 26 -14.38 -2.91 7.28
N VAL A 27 -15.06 -3.23 6.20
CA VAL A 27 -16.51 -3.34 6.13
C VAL A 27 -16.88 -4.73 5.64
N THR A 28 -17.81 -5.38 6.33
CA THR A 28 -18.39 -6.65 5.92
C THR A 28 -19.77 -6.44 5.33
N ILE A 29 -20.06 -7.23 4.31
CA ILE A 29 -21.38 -7.31 3.69
C ILE A 29 -21.91 -8.72 4.03
N LYS A 30 -23.01 -8.77 4.77
CA LYS A 30 -23.59 -10.03 5.27
C LYS A 30 -25.09 -9.84 5.49
N ASP A 31 -25.91 -10.86 5.21
CA ASP A 31 -27.36 -10.85 5.46
C ASP A 31 -28.09 -9.62 4.87
N GLY A 32 -27.68 -9.16 3.68
CA GLY A 32 -28.25 -7.98 3.01
C GLY A 32 -27.88 -6.63 3.64
N VAL A 33 -27.03 -6.62 4.68
CA VAL A 33 -26.61 -5.40 5.38
C VAL A 33 -25.09 -5.20 5.34
N SER A 34 -24.67 -3.95 5.44
CA SER A 34 -23.27 -3.58 5.60
C SER A 34 -22.96 -3.26 7.06
N GLN A 35 -21.84 -3.78 7.57
CA GLN A 35 -21.39 -3.53 8.93
C GLN A 35 -19.92 -3.13 8.93
N CYS A 36 -19.59 -2.05 9.62
CA CYS A 36 -18.22 -1.66 9.87
C CYS A 36 -17.60 -2.61 10.91
N LEU A 37 -16.56 -3.34 10.53
CA LEU A 37 -15.78 -4.16 11.46
C LEU A 37 -14.79 -3.31 12.24
N THR A 38 -14.16 -2.37 11.56
CA THR A 38 -13.13 -1.49 12.10
C THR A 38 -13.22 -0.11 11.48
N GLU A 39 -13.04 0.91 12.31
CA GLU A 39 -12.88 2.27 11.84
C GLU A 39 -11.57 2.43 11.04
N LEU A 40 -11.49 3.50 10.25
CA LEU A 40 -10.27 3.89 9.54
C LEU A 40 -9.14 4.10 10.56
N GLY A 41 -8.10 3.28 10.46
CA GLY A 41 -6.97 3.29 11.38
C GLY A 41 -5.66 2.91 10.70
N GLY A 42 -4.54 3.25 11.35
CA GLY A 42 -3.18 3.01 10.86
C GLY A 42 -2.47 1.80 11.47
N SER A 43 -3.14 1.02 12.33
CA SER A 43 -2.51 -0.11 13.05
C SER A 43 -2.85 -1.44 12.38
N PRO A 44 -1.88 -2.13 11.73
CA PRO A 44 -2.13 -3.39 11.03
C PRO A 44 -2.66 -4.48 11.95
N ASP A 45 -2.09 -4.64 13.14
CA ASP A 45 -2.46 -5.69 14.08
C ASP A 45 -3.92 -5.57 14.54
N SER A 46 -4.40 -4.33 14.74
CA SER A 46 -5.79 -4.08 15.11
C SER A 46 -6.76 -4.51 14.00
N GLN A 47 -6.40 -4.24 12.75
CA GLN A 47 -7.20 -4.58 11.57
C GLN A 47 -7.22 -6.09 11.33
N ILE A 48 -6.05 -6.74 11.40
CA ILE A 48 -5.90 -8.19 11.22
C ILE A 48 -6.65 -8.95 12.31
N LYS A 49 -6.54 -8.51 13.58
CA LYS A 49 -7.26 -9.15 14.69
C LYS A 49 -8.78 -9.08 14.50
N ALA A 50 -9.29 -7.94 14.04
CA ALA A 50 -10.72 -7.79 13.78
C ALA A 50 -11.19 -8.64 12.59
N LEU A 51 -10.39 -8.70 11.53
CA LEU A 51 -10.65 -9.54 10.36
C LEU A 51 -10.72 -11.03 10.73
N MET A 52 -9.71 -11.52 11.45
CA MET A 52 -9.62 -12.93 11.87
C MET A 52 -10.68 -13.30 12.92
N GLY A 53 -11.18 -12.31 13.67
CA GLY A 53 -12.23 -12.50 14.67
C GLY A 53 -13.65 -12.68 14.08
N LYS A 54 -13.91 -12.30 12.82
CA LYS A 54 -15.24 -12.37 12.19
C LYS A 54 -15.20 -13.01 10.80
N LEU A 55 -15.03 -14.33 10.76
CA LEU A 55 -14.95 -15.13 9.52
C LEU A 55 -16.28 -15.74 9.06
N GLU A 56 -17.37 -15.51 9.79
CA GLU A 56 -18.67 -16.07 9.48
C GLU A 56 -19.35 -15.35 8.32
N CYS A 57 -19.85 -16.11 7.34
CA CYS A 57 -20.63 -15.58 6.22
C CYS A 57 -22.01 -16.21 6.19
N SER A 58 -23.02 -15.37 6.00
CA SER A 58 -24.39 -15.80 5.74
C SER A 58 -25.14 -14.73 4.95
N GLY A 59 -26.24 -15.16 4.35
CA GLY A 59 -27.17 -14.32 3.62
C GLY A 59 -26.58 -13.68 2.36
N ASP A 60 -27.30 -12.69 1.85
CA ASP A 60 -27.01 -12.07 0.57
C ASP A 60 -26.05 -10.87 0.69
N ALA A 61 -25.35 -10.55 -0.40
CA ALA A 61 -24.52 -9.36 -0.47
C ALA A 61 -25.35 -8.14 -0.90
N SER A 62 -25.19 -6.99 -0.24
CA SER A 62 -25.70 -5.69 -0.69
C SER A 62 -24.56 -4.71 -0.92
N LEU A 63 -24.26 -4.44 -2.19
CA LEU A 63 -23.23 -3.49 -2.60
C LEU A 63 -23.66 -2.04 -2.35
N GLN A 64 -24.94 -1.71 -2.54
CA GLN A 64 -25.47 -0.37 -2.29
C GLN A 64 -25.28 0.05 -0.83
N ASN A 65 -25.74 -0.78 0.12
CA ASN A 65 -25.61 -0.48 1.56
C ASN A 65 -24.14 -0.35 1.96
N SER A 66 -23.24 -1.13 1.35
CA SER A 66 -21.80 -1.03 1.58
C SER A 66 -21.24 0.30 1.07
N LEU A 67 -21.56 0.69 -0.16
CA LEU A 67 -21.08 1.94 -0.76
C LEU A 67 -21.63 3.17 -0.03
N GLU A 68 -22.88 3.15 0.41
CA GLU A 68 -23.47 4.24 1.19
C GLU A 68 -22.78 4.39 2.55
N LEU A 69 -22.54 3.28 3.26
CA LEU A 69 -21.81 3.31 4.53
C LEU A 69 -20.37 3.83 4.33
N VAL A 70 -19.67 3.32 3.32
CA VAL A 70 -18.29 3.72 3.01
C VAL A 70 -18.23 5.19 2.58
N HIS A 71 -19.21 5.66 1.81
CA HIS A 71 -19.35 7.06 1.41
C HIS A 71 -19.41 7.99 2.63
N GLU A 72 -20.21 7.65 3.65
CA GLU A 72 -20.28 8.44 4.89
C GLU A 72 -18.91 8.54 5.60
N TYR A 73 -18.14 7.44 5.65
CA TYR A 73 -16.80 7.46 6.24
C TYR A 73 -15.80 8.27 5.42
N LEU A 74 -15.76 8.04 4.10
CA LEU A 74 -14.80 8.69 3.22
C LEU A 74 -15.11 10.17 2.96
N SER A 75 -16.38 10.58 3.09
CA SER A 75 -16.79 11.99 2.98
C SER A 75 -16.11 12.89 4.01
N ARG A 76 -15.75 12.34 5.18
CA ARG A 76 -15.05 13.04 6.26
C ARG A 76 -13.57 13.29 5.96
N ILE A 77 -13.00 12.55 4.99
CA ILE A 77 -11.59 12.71 4.61
C ILE A 77 -11.42 14.04 3.87
N PRO A 78 -10.39 14.83 4.20
CA PRO A 78 -10.10 16.08 3.50
C PRO A 78 -9.92 15.88 1.98
N SER A 79 -10.13 16.95 1.21
CA SER A 79 -10.09 16.90 -0.27
C SER A 79 -8.74 16.53 -0.87
N TYR A 80 -7.64 16.65 -0.11
CA TYR A 80 -6.31 16.19 -0.53
C TYR A 80 -6.08 14.68 -0.32
N GLY A 81 -6.95 14.03 0.46
CA GLY A 81 -6.84 12.60 0.72
C GLY A 81 -7.39 11.81 -0.47
N HIS A 82 -6.64 10.82 -0.92
CA HIS A 82 -7.14 9.82 -1.85
C HIS A 82 -8.19 8.96 -1.13
N ARG A 83 -9.34 8.78 -1.79
CA ARG A 83 -10.47 8.00 -1.28
C ARG A 83 -10.60 6.76 -2.15
N GLU A 84 -10.25 5.62 -1.59
CA GLU A 84 -10.21 4.35 -2.31
C GLU A 84 -11.05 3.30 -1.59
N VAL A 85 -11.71 2.45 -2.38
CA VAL A 85 -12.51 1.34 -1.90
C VAL A 85 -12.08 0.10 -2.67
N LEU A 86 -11.61 -0.92 -1.94
CA LEU A 86 -11.30 -2.22 -2.50
C LEU A 86 -12.35 -3.22 -2.03
N VAL A 87 -13.16 -3.74 -2.95
CA VAL A 87 -14.22 -4.71 -2.64
C VAL A 87 -13.75 -6.11 -3.03
N LEU A 88 -13.72 -7.01 -2.05
CA LEU A 88 -13.50 -8.43 -2.29
C LEU A 88 -14.86 -9.10 -2.47
N TYR A 89 -15.20 -9.43 -3.71
CA TYR A 89 -16.56 -9.82 -4.07
C TYR A 89 -16.63 -11.31 -4.44
N SER A 90 -17.37 -12.08 -3.66
CA SER A 90 -17.55 -13.53 -3.88
C SER A 90 -18.95 -13.90 -4.39
N ALA A 91 -19.95 -13.07 -4.13
CA ALA A 91 -21.32 -13.32 -4.59
C ALA A 91 -21.42 -13.13 -6.11
N LEU A 92 -22.43 -13.73 -6.74
CA LEU A 92 -22.72 -13.56 -8.18
C LEU A 92 -23.86 -12.57 -8.44
N ASN A 93 -24.58 -12.20 -7.39
CA ASN A 93 -25.67 -11.23 -7.39
C ASN A 93 -25.42 -10.20 -6.28
N THR A 94 -26.19 -9.11 -6.32
CA THR A 94 -26.30 -8.14 -5.25
C THR A 94 -27.78 -7.92 -4.98
N CYS A 95 -28.14 -7.83 -3.70
CA CYS A 95 -29.50 -7.66 -3.20
C CYS A 95 -29.60 -6.27 -2.57
N ASP A 96 -29.86 -5.27 -3.41
CA ASP A 96 -29.86 -3.86 -3.02
C ASP A 96 -31.29 -3.31 -2.91
N PRO A 97 -31.55 -2.38 -1.96
CA PRO A 97 -32.88 -1.84 -1.73
C PRO A 97 -33.36 -0.85 -2.82
N GLY A 98 -32.45 -0.22 -3.55
CA GLY A 98 -32.76 0.80 -4.56
C GLY A 98 -31.88 0.72 -5.80
N ASP A 99 -31.80 1.82 -6.55
CA ASP A 99 -30.97 1.89 -7.76
C ASP A 99 -29.50 2.18 -7.42
N ILE A 100 -28.67 1.15 -7.53
CA ILE A 100 -27.22 1.23 -7.32
C ILE A 100 -26.54 2.22 -8.28
N MET A 101 -27.11 2.48 -9.46
CA MET A 101 -26.53 3.39 -10.46
C MET A 101 -26.50 4.84 -9.95
N GLU A 102 -27.45 5.23 -9.09
CA GLU A 102 -27.42 6.52 -8.42
C GLU A 102 -26.29 6.58 -7.40
N THR A 103 -26.06 5.50 -6.65
CA THR A 103 -24.97 5.39 -5.68
C THR A 103 -23.60 5.45 -6.36
N VAL A 104 -23.43 4.79 -7.52
CA VAL A 104 -22.23 4.91 -8.36
C VAL A 104 -21.97 6.37 -8.76
N LYS A 105 -23.01 7.09 -9.19
CA LYS A 105 -22.91 8.53 -9.52
C LYS A 105 -22.53 9.38 -8.31
N LYS A 106 -23.05 9.06 -7.11
CA LYS A 106 -22.64 9.73 -5.86
C LYS A 106 -21.17 9.50 -5.56
N CYS A 107 -20.68 8.26 -5.65
CA CYS A 107 -19.26 7.93 -5.46
C CYS A 107 -18.36 8.68 -6.45
N LYS A 108 -18.75 8.74 -7.72
CA LYS A 108 -18.03 9.50 -8.76
C LYS A 108 -17.97 10.99 -8.45
N LYS A 109 -19.10 11.59 -8.02
CA LYS A 109 -19.17 13.01 -7.64
C LYS A 109 -18.21 13.35 -6.49
N ASP A 110 -18.09 12.46 -5.51
CA ASP A 110 -17.22 12.63 -4.34
C ASP A 110 -15.80 12.09 -4.53
N LYS A 111 -15.43 11.78 -5.78
CA LYS A 111 -14.09 11.35 -6.21
C LYS A 111 -13.59 10.10 -5.46
N ILE A 112 -14.50 9.17 -5.19
CA ILE A 112 -14.18 7.89 -4.58
C ILE A 112 -13.85 6.90 -5.69
N ARG A 113 -12.63 6.36 -5.68
CA ARG A 113 -12.19 5.31 -6.62
C ARG A 113 -12.56 3.94 -6.06
N CYS A 114 -13.35 3.17 -6.79
CA CYS A 114 -13.77 1.83 -6.37
C CYS A 114 -13.13 0.77 -7.27
N SER A 115 -12.36 -0.13 -6.69
CA SER A 115 -11.80 -1.32 -7.36
C SER A 115 -12.42 -2.58 -6.77
N VAL A 116 -12.61 -3.60 -7.59
CA VAL A 116 -13.26 -4.85 -7.17
C VAL A 116 -12.40 -6.04 -7.60
N VAL A 117 -12.20 -6.98 -6.69
CA VAL A 117 -11.57 -8.28 -6.97
C VAL A 117 -12.64 -9.36 -6.80
N GLY A 118 -13.09 -9.92 -7.92
CA GLY A 118 -14.08 -11.00 -7.99
C GLY A 118 -13.44 -12.38 -7.84
N LEU A 119 -14.11 -13.34 -7.20
CA LEU A 119 -13.57 -14.70 -7.01
C LEU A 119 -14.03 -15.76 -8.02
N ALA A 120 -15.02 -15.47 -8.86
CA ALA A 120 -15.63 -16.50 -9.72
C ALA A 120 -15.99 -15.98 -11.12
N ALA A 121 -16.90 -15.01 -11.18
CA ALA A 121 -17.39 -14.48 -12.43
C ALA A 121 -17.35 -12.96 -12.45
N GLU A 122 -17.33 -12.42 -13.66
CA GLU A 122 -17.50 -11.00 -13.89
C GLU A 122 -18.96 -10.58 -13.73
N ILE A 123 -19.20 -9.56 -12.91
CA ILE A 123 -20.52 -8.96 -12.69
C ILE A 123 -20.58 -7.60 -13.36
N PHE A 124 -21.59 -7.43 -14.21
CA PHE A 124 -21.80 -6.18 -14.96
C PHE A 124 -21.82 -4.94 -14.08
N ILE A 125 -22.53 -4.98 -12.94
CA ILE A 125 -22.65 -3.84 -12.02
C ILE A 125 -21.29 -3.48 -11.40
N CYS A 126 -20.50 -4.48 -10.98
CA CYS A 126 -19.16 -4.26 -10.42
C CYS A 126 -18.19 -3.69 -11.47
N LYS A 127 -18.27 -4.19 -12.71
CA LYS A 127 -17.50 -3.66 -13.84
C LYS A 127 -17.85 -2.19 -14.10
N HIS A 128 -19.14 -1.88 -14.19
CA HIS A 128 -19.61 -0.52 -14.41
C HIS A 128 -19.20 0.43 -13.27
N LEU A 129 -19.28 -0.01 -12.01
CA LEU A 129 -18.79 0.74 -10.85
C LEU A 129 -17.30 1.12 -10.99
N CYS A 130 -16.46 0.15 -11.38
CA CYS A 130 -15.02 0.38 -11.53
C CYS A 130 -14.73 1.35 -12.69
N GLU A 131 -15.37 1.16 -13.84
CA GLU A 131 -15.21 2.01 -15.03
C GLU A 131 -15.62 3.47 -14.74
N GLU A 132 -16.75 3.67 -14.06
CA GLU A 132 -17.26 5.02 -13.75
C GLU A 132 -16.43 5.76 -12.69
N THR A 133 -15.82 5.03 -11.75
CA THR A 133 -15.02 5.59 -10.65
C THR A 133 -13.52 5.62 -10.93
N GLY A 134 -13.07 5.09 -12.07
CA GLY A 134 -11.65 5.02 -12.45
C GLY A 134 -10.85 3.96 -11.67
N GLY A 135 -11.52 2.95 -11.11
CA GLY A 135 -10.90 1.79 -10.51
C GLY A 135 -10.67 0.65 -11.51
N SER A 136 -10.34 -0.53 -10.99
CA SER A 136 -10.12 -1.73 -11.79
C SER A 136 -10.99 -2.88 -11.29
N TYR A 137 -11.50 -3.68 -12.23
CA TYR A 137 -12.19 -4.92 -11.93
C TYR A 137 -11.38 -6.11 -12.42
N THR A 138 -11.03 -7.01 -11.51
CA THR A 138 -10.27 -8.22 -11.82
C THR A 138 -10.99 -9.45 -11.26
N VAL A 139 -10.77 -10.61 -11.90
CA VAL A 139 -11.35 -11.88 -11.48
C VAL A 139 -10.22 -12.86 -11.19
N ALA A 140 -10.18 -13.34 -9.95
CA ALA A 140 -9.22 -14.34 -9.52
C ALA A 140 -9.56 -15.71 -10.12
N LEU A 141 -8.51 -16.43 -10.55
CA LEU A 141 -8.64 -17.75 -11.17
C LEU A 141 -8.28 -18.86 -10.16
N ASP A 142 -7.26 -18.61 -9.35
CA ASP A 142 -6.75 -19.49 -8.32
C ASP A 142 -6.29 -18.69 -7.09
N GLU A 143 -5.86 -19.39 -6.04
CA GLU A 143 -5.40 -18.75 -4.79
C GLU A 143 -4.14 -17.88 -5.00
N SER A 144 -3.24 -18.30 -5.90
CA SER A 144 -2.03 -17.53 -6.24
C SER A 144 -2.39 -16.21 -6.90
N HIS A 145 -3.19 -16.28 -7.98
CA HIS A 145 -3.62 -15.09 -8.71
C HIS A 145 -4.43 -14.17 -7.81
N PHE A 146 -5.27 -14.69 -6.91
CA PHE A 146 -5.97 -13.85 -5.93
C PHE A 146 -5.02 -13.03 -5.05
N LYS A 147 -3.91 -13.63 -4.59
CA LYS A 147 -2.91 -12.92 -3.78
C LYS A 147 -2.19 -11.87 -4.60
N GLU A 148 -1.82 -12.20 -5.84
CA GLU A 148 -1.18 -11.25 -6.76
C GLU A 148 -2.09 -10.04 -7.02
N LEU A 149 -3.36 -10.28 -7.38
CA LEU A 149 -4.35 -9.22 -7.61
C LEU A 149 -4.57 -8.32 -6.40
N LEU A 150 -4.53 -8.88 -5.18
CA LEU A 150 -4.59 -8.08 -3.96
C LEU A 150 -3.34 -7.20 -3.80
N LEU A 151 -2.16 -7.78 -4.01
CA LEU A 151 -0.88 -7.08 -3.84
C LEU A 151 -0.65 -6.00 -4.90
N GLU A 152 -1.24 -6.12 -6.09
CA GLU A 152 -1.26 -5.05 -7.10
C GLU A 152 -1.92 -3.75 -6.58
N HIS A 153 -2.81 -3.87 -5.60
CA HIS A 153 -3.44 -2.72 -4.92
C HIS A 153 -2.65 -2.20 -3.71
N ALA A 154 -1.51 -2.81 -3.37
CA ALA A 154 -0.65 -2.32 -2.31
C ALA A 154 0.04 -0.99 -2.66
N PRO A 155 0.71 -0.81 -3.83
CA PRO A 155 1.30 0.47 -4.17
C PRO A 155 0.22 1.56 -4.40
N PRO A 156 0.49 2.82 -4.04
CA PRO A 156 -0.46 3.90 -4.23
C PRO A 156 -0.67 4.13 -5.73
N PRO A 157 -1.92 4.16 -6.22
CA PRO A 157 -2.16 4.38 -7.63
C PRO A 157 -1.81 5.81 -8.05
N PRO A 158 -1.49 6.04 -9.34
CA PRO A 158 -1.23 7.37 -9.83
C PRO A 158 -2.47 8.26 -9.66
N ALA A 159 -2.29 9.42 -9.03
CA ALA A 159 -3.33 10.42 -8.90
C ALA A 159 -3.76 10.94 -10.28
N ILE A 160 -5.07 11.03 -10.53
CA ILE A 160 -5.58 11.75 -11.69
C ILE A 160 -5.26 13.23 -11.48
N ALA A 161 -4.53 13.84 -12.43
CA ALA A 161 -3.99 15.20 -12.29
C ALA A 161 -5.04 16.25 -11.95
N GLU A 162 -6.29 16.10 -12.42
CA GLU A 162 -7.41 16.99 -12.11
C GLU A 162 -7.84 16.98 -10.63
N TYR A 163 -7.49 15.92 -9.90
CA TYR A 163 -7.88 15.72 -8.50
C TYR A 163 -6.72 15.89 -7.51
N ALA A 164 -5.49 16.05 -8.01
CA ALA A 164 -4.28 16.20 -7.21
C ALA A 164 -4.07 17.66 -6.77
N ALA A 165 -4.92 18.16 -5.86
CA ALA A 165 -4.70 19.46 -5.23
C ALA A 165 -3.53 19.37 -4.23
N ALA A 166 -2.40 20.00 -4.55
CA ALA A 166 -1.25 20.07 -3.66
C ALA A 166 -1.59 20.91 -2.42
N ASN A 167 -1.71 20.26 -1.26
CA ASN A 167 -1.99 20.90 0.01
C ASN A 167 -0.84 20.66 1.00
N LEU A 168 -0.45 21.71 1.72
CA LEU A 168 0.58 21.62 2.75
C LEU A 168 -0.06 21.17 4.08
N ILE A 169 0.30 19.99 4.53
CA ILE A 169 -0.21 19.39 5.77
C ILE A 169 0.81 19.60 6.89
N LYS A 170 0.34 20.05 8.06
CA LYS A 170 1.19 20.12 9.25
C LYS A 170 1.32 18.73 9.87
N MET A 171 2.54 18.21 9.93
CA MET A 171 2.87 16.94 10.59
C MET A 171 3.69 17.17 11.86
N GLY A 172 3.60 16.24 12.81
CA GLY A 172 4.40 16.23 14.03
C GLY A 172 5.36 15.05 14.06
N PHE A 173 6.63 15.30 14.38
CA PHE A 173 7.64 14.27 14.64
C PHE A 173 7.81 14.11 16.15
N PRO A 174 7.14 13.12 16.77
CA PRO A 174 7.22 12.93 18.20
C PRO A 174 8.54 12.24 18.59
N GLN A 175 9.06 12.57 19.76
CA GLN A 175 10.21 11.88 20.34
C GLN A 175 9.73 10.66 21.12
N ARG A 176 10.49 9.56 21.02
CA ARG A 176 10.27 8.35 21.82
C ARG A 176 10.76 8.60 23.24
N GLY A 177 9.90 8.37 24.23
CA GLY A 177 10.24 8.49 25.63
C GLY A 177 11.18 7.37 26.09
N ALA A 178 11.89 7.61 27.19
CA ALA A 178 12.80 6.64 27.80
C ALA A 178 12.09 5.31 28.14
N GLU A 179 12.78 4.20 27.90
CA GLU A 179 12.29 2.87 28.25
C GLU A 179 12.22 2.74 29.78
N GLY A 180 11.07 2.29 30.30
CA GLY A 180 10.80 2.16 31.75
C GLY A 180 9.92 3.24 32.37
N ALA A 181 9.64 4.34 31.67
CA ALA A 181 8.71 5.36 32.17
C ALA A 181 7.25 4.86 32.06
N ILE A 182 6.57 4.70 33.20
CA ILE A 182 5.13 4.41 33.22
C ILE A 182 4.39 5.63 32.73
N SER A 183 3.50 5.45 31.76
CA SER A 183 2.60 6.53 31.40
C SER A 183 1.24 6.08 30.90
N ILE A 184 0.28 6.95 31.16
CA ILE A 184 -1.07 6.83 30.65
C ILE A 184 -1.06 7.41 29.24
N CYS A 185 -1.39 6.57 28.27
CA CYS A 185 -1.53 7.02 26.89
C CYS A 185 -2.93 7.61 26.65
N SER A 186 -3.02 8.60 25.76
CA SER A 186 -4.31 9.16 25.35
C SER A 186 -5.15 8.20 24.50
N CYS A 187 -4.53 7.13 23.98
CA CYS A 187 -5.17 6.16 23.10
C CYS A 187 -6.02 5.13 23.86
N HIS A 188 -5.44 4.49 24.88
CA HIS A 188 -6.08 3.40 25.63
C HIS A 188 -6.55 3.83 27.02
N LYS A 189 -6.14 5.03 27.50
CA LYS A 189 -6.37 5.51 28.87
C LYS A 189 -5.87 4.54 29.95
N GLU A 190 -5.01 3.60 29.57
CA GLU A 190 -4.36 2.62 30.43
C GLU A 190 -2.89 3.01 30.65
N ALA A 191 -2.38 2.68 31.83
CA ALA A 191 -0.97 2.82 32.14
C ALA A 191 -0.19 1.71 31.40
N LYS A 192 0.55 2.09 30.35
CA LYS A 192 1.47 1.17 29.67
C LYS A 192 2.90 1.41 30.16
N VAL A 193 3.60 0.31 30.40
CA VAL A 193 5.03 0.31 30.74
C VAL A 193 5.80 0.18 29.43
N GLY A 194 6.56 1.20 29.05
CA GLY A 194 7.33 1.20 27.79
C GLY A 194 7.39 2.55 27.10
N GLY A 195 8.37 2.72 26.21
CA GLY A 195 8.65 3.98 25.52
C GLY A 195 7.53 4.35 24.53
N GLY A 196 6.63 5.24 24.95
CA GLY A 196 5.63 5.88 24.10
C GLY A 196 6.16 7.14 23.41
N TYR A 197 5.40 7.64 22.45
CA TYR A 197 5.72 8.84 21.68
C TYR A 197 5.04 10.07 22.28
N THR A 198 5.77 11.18 22.37
CA THR A 198 5.24 12.44 22.91
C THR A 198 4.88 13.41 21.80
N CYS A 199 3.61 13.78 21.69
CA CYS A 199 3.13 14.76 20.71
C CYS A 199 3.88 16.10 20.87
N PRO A 200 4.47 16.67 19.81
CA PRO A 200 5.24 17.91 19.93
C PRO A 200 4.37 19.12 20.29
N ARG A 201 3.08 19.12 19.89
CA ARG A 201 2.13 20.24 20.08
C ARG A 201 1.48 20.25 21.46
N CYS A 202 0.80 19.17 21.84
CA CYS A 202 0.02 19.12 23.09
C CYS A 202 0.69 18.29 24.20
N LYS A 203 1.86 17.69 23.94
CA LYS A 203 2.59 16.80 24.87
C LYS A 203 1.82 15.54 25.30
N ALA A 204 0.70 15.23 24.66
CA ALA A 204 0.00 13.96 24.83
C ALA A 204 0.91 12.77 24.49
N ARG A 205 0.80 11.69 25.26
CA ARG A 205 1.52 10.44 24.97
C ARG A 205 0.68 9.48 24.15
N VAL A 206 1.33 8.89 23.16
CA VAL A 206 0.73 8.02 22.15
C VAL A 206 1.54 6.73 22.07
N CYS A 207 0.87 5.59 21.89
CA CYS A 207 1.53 4.28 21.92
C CYS A 207 2.27 3.96 20.62
N GLU A 208 1.63 4.22 19.49
CA GLU A 208 2.05 3.74 18.17
C GLU A 208 2.06 4.89 17.17
N LEU A 209 2.90 4.75 16.15
CA LEU A 209 2.95 5.65 15.00
C LEU A 209 2.81 4.81 13.73
N PRO A 210 2.29 5.40 12.65
CA PRO A 210 1.74 6.75 12.57
C PRO A 210 0.29 6.81 13.08
N THR A 211 -0.11 7.94 13.64
CA THR A 211 -1.48 8.12 14.14
C THR A 211 -1.84 9.60 14.32
N GLU A 212 -3.12 9.91 14.37
CA GLU A 212 -3.61 11.25 14.68
C GLU A 212 -3.71 11.47 16.20
N CYS A 213 -3.19 12.60 16.68
CA CYS A 213 -3.27 12.95 18.08
C CYS A 213 -4.71 13.32 18.48
N ARG A 214 -5.37 12.46 19.29
CA ARG A 214 -6.74 12.64 19.78
C ARG A 214 -7.03 13.96 20.54
N LEU A 215 -6.00 14.67 21.03
CA LEU A 215 -6.20 15.95 21.73
C LEU A 215 -6.07 17.18 20.82
N CYS A 216 -5.22 17.14 19.79
CA CYS A 216 -4.90 18.34 18.99
C CYS A 216 -5.04 18.16 17.48
N GLY A 217 -5.46 16.97 17.03
CA GLY A 217 -5.66 16.62 15.61
C GLY A 217 -4.38 16.62 14.76
N LEU A 218 -3.20 16.68 15.38
CA LEU A 218 -1.94 16.68 14.64
C LEU A 218 -1.59 15.25 14.23
N THR A 219 -1.36 15.01 12.94
CA THR A 219 -0.84 13.75 12.41
C THR A 219 0.60 13.55 12.91
N LEU A 220 0.83 12.46 13.65
CA LEU A 220 2.13 12.11 14.20
C LEU A 220 2.77 11.01 13.35
N VAL A 221 3.97 11.28 12.87
CA VAL A 221 4.71 10.41 11.96
C VAL A 221 6.18 10.33 12.38
N SER A 222 6.85 9.23 12.04
CA SER A 222 8.28 9.08 12.20
C SER A 222 8.99 9.40 10.87
N SER A 223 10.24 9.86 10.92
CA SER A 223 11.04 10.06 9.69
C SER A 223 11.17 8.78 8.85
N PRO A 224 11.35 7.58 9.43
CA PRO A 224 11.33 6.33 8.67
C PRO A 224 10.02 6.07 7.91
N HIS A 225 8.86 6.46 8.45
CA HIS A 225 7.58 6.30 7.76
C HIS A 225 7.52 7.16 6.51
N LEU A 226 7.99 8.41 6.59
CA LEU A 226 8.08 9.23 5.39
C LEU A 226 9.06 8.63 4.39
N ALA A 227 10.25 8.21 4.85
CA ALA A 227 11.30 7.62 4.02
C ALA A 227 10.80 6.40 3.23
N ARG A 228 9.96 5.55 3.84
CA ARG A 228 9.32 4.41 3.15
C ARG A 228 8.33 4.81 2.07
N SER A 229 7.87 6.05 1.96
CA SER A 229 7.05 6.46 0.82
C SER A 229 7.88 7.13 -0.30
N TYR A 230 9.18 7.36 -0.09
CA TYR A 230 10.02 8.02 -1.09
C TYR A 230 10.23 7.19 -2.36
N HIS A 231 10.24 5.85 -2.27
CA HIS A 231 10.49 5.02 -3.45
C HIS A 231 9.36 5.08 -4.49
N HIS A 232 8.13 5.34 -4.07
CA HIS A 232 7.03 5.62 -4.99
C HIS A 232 7.17 7.00 -5.66
N LEU A 233 7.76 7.98 -4.96
CA LEU A 233 7.97 9.34 -5.50
C LEU A 233 9.17 9.38 -6.47
N PHE A 234 10.20 8.58 -6.20
CA PHE A 234 11.44 8.55 -6.97
C PHE A 234 11.88 7.10 -7.23
N PRO A 235 11.16 6.36 -8.07
CA PRO A 235 11.50 4.97 -8.37
C PRO A 235 12.87 4.87 -9.05
N VAL A 236 13.57 3.77 -8.77
CA VAL A 236 14.80 3.43 -9.49
C VAL A 236 14.43 3.17 -10.95
N THR A 237 15.14 3.83 -11.87
CA THR A 237 14.94 3.61 -13.31
C THR A 237 15.34 2.18 -13.65
N PRO A 238 14.49 1.42 -14.39
CA PRO A 238 14.83 0.08 -14.83
C PRO A 238 16.21 0.04 -15.48
N PHE A 239 16.98 -1.00 -15.17
CA PHE A 239 18.33 -1.13 -15.71
C PHE A 239 18.28 -1.62 -17.15
N ASN A 240 19.24 -1.18 -17.96
CA ASN A 240 19.34 -1.56 -19.36
C ASN A 240 19.96 -2.95 -19.46
N GLU A 241 19.30 -3.85 -20.18
CA GLU A 241 19.92 -5.11 -20.59
C GLU A 241 21.15 -4.84 -21.45
N VAL A 242 22.27 -5.48 -21.14
CA VAL A 242 23.51 -5.33 -21.92
C VAL A 242 23.59 -6.46 -22.96
N PRO A 243 23.46 -6.16 -24.27
CA PRO A 243 23.44 -7.20 -25.29
C PRO A 243 24.77 -7.94 -25.40
N GLN A 244 24.69 -9.26 -25.60
CA GLN A 244 25.86 -10.15 -25.68
C GLN A 244 26.87 -9.76 -26.77
N VAL A 245 26.42 -9.07 -27.82
CA VAL A 245 27.23 -8.72 -29.00
C VAL A 245 28.31 -7.68 -28.69
N LEU A 246 28.11 -6.84 -27.67
CA LEU A 246 29.11 -5.86 -27.22
C LEU A 246 30.22 -6.49 -26.37
N LEU A 247 30.07 -7.74 -25.93
CA LEU A 247 31.10 -8.43 -25.13
C LEU A 247 32.34 -8.82 -25.94
N ASN A 248 32.32 -8.79 -27.27
CA ASN A 248 33.47 -9.23 -28.08
C ASN A 248 34.42 -8.10 -28.48
N ARG A 249 34.09 -6.84 -28.19
CA ARG A 249 34.94 -5.69 -28.52
C ARG A 249 35.11 -4.81 -27.28
N MET A 250 36.36 -4.72 -26.80
CA MET A 250 36.92 -3.79 -25.79
C MET A 250 37.32 -4.38 -24.43
N HIS A 251 38.54 -4.03 -24.02
CA HIS A 251 39.32 -4.45 -22.85
C HIS A 251 38.85 -3.86 -21.49
N GLN A 252 37.56 -3.53 -21.33
CA GLN A 252 37.04 -2.96 -20.06
C GLN A 252 35.73 -3.64 -19.64
N LYS A 253 35.77 -4.95 -19.43
CA LYS A 253 34.62 -5.67 -18.87
C LYS A 253 34.61 -5.54 -17.35
N PRO A 254 33.48 -5.15 -16.74
CA PRO A 254 33.27 -5.39 -15.32
C PRO A 254 33.24 -6.91 -15.12
N LYS A 255 34.21 -7.42 -14.36
CA LYS A 255 34.31 -8.86 -14.07
C LYS A 255 33.30 -9.28 -13.00
N THR A 256 32.82 -8.32 -12.20
CA THR A 256 32.02 -8.57 -11.01
C THR A 256 30.80 -7.65 -10.94
N CYS A 257 29.75 -8.14 -10.29
CA CYS A 257 28.59 -7.36 -9.92
C CYS A 257 28.97 -6.29 -8.90
N TYR A 258 28.53 -5.06 -9.11
CA TYR A 258 28.80 -3.97 -8.18
C TYR A 258 28.15 -4.20 -6.81
N GLY A 259 26.97 -4.85 -6.77
CA GLY A 259 26.24 -5.13 -5.54
C GLY A 259 26.82 -6.30 -4.73
N CYS A 260 26.79 -7.50 -5.29
CA CYS A 260 27.19 -8.73 -4.58
C CYS A 260 28.65 -9.16 -4.82
N GLN A 261 29.40 -8.46 -5.67
CA GLN A 261 30.79 -8.77 -6.05
C GLN A 261 30.98 -10.13 -6.74
N GLN A 262 29.91 -10.86 -7.04
CA GLN A 262 29.98 -12.11 -7.78
C GLN A 262 30.41 -11.90 -9.23
N SER A 263 31.12 -12.87 -9.80
CA SER A 263 31.61 -12.79 -11.17
C SER A 263 30.47 -12.78 -12.19
N ILE A 264 30.40 -11.72 -13.00
CA ILE A 264 29.46 -11.59 -14.14
C ILE A 264 30.04 -12.26 -15.41
N GLY A 265 31.25 -12.82 -15.33
CA GLY A 265 31.92 -13.49 -16.44
C GLY A 265 31.89 -15.02 -16.39
N SER A 266 31.23 -15.63 -17.38
CA SER A 266 31.45 -16.98 -17.96
C SER A 266 31.97 -18.09 -17.03
N THR A 267 31.07 -18.73 -16.30
CA THR A 267 31.25 -20.14 -15.87
C THR A 267 30.54 -21.06 -16.86
N GLY A 268 31.25 -21.45 -17.94
CA GLY A 268 30.87 -22.54 -18.86
C GLY A 268 29.60 -22.34 -19.71
N THR A 269 29.76 -22.26 -21.03
CA THR A 269 28.71 -22.29 -22.10
C THR A 269 27.44 -21.43 -21.99
N LYS A 270 27.16 -20.79 -20.86
CA LYS A 270 26.06 -19.84 -20.62
C LYS A 270 26.67 -18.51 -20.17
N THR A 271 26.60 -17.51 -21.03
CA THR A 271 26.85 -16.12 -20.67
C THR A 271 25.78 -15.67 -19.68
N SER A 272 26.17 -15.30 -18.47
CA SER A 272 25.26 -14.72 -17.48
C SER A 272 24.75 -13.37 -17.98
N LEU A 273 23.43 -13.27 -18.09
CA LEU A 273 22.76 -12.00 -18.35
C LEU A 273 23.08 -11.04 -17.20
N HIS A 274 23.36 -9.79 -17.55
CA HIS A 274 23.58 -8.74 -16.58
C HIS A 274 23.02 -7.43 -17.12
N VAL A 275 22.73 -6.55 -16.19
CA VAL A 275 22.05 -5.29 -16.45
C VAL A 275 22.96 -4.13 -16.04
N SER A 276 22.76 -2.97 -16.65
CA SER A 276 23.54 -1.75 -16.38
C SER A 276 22.62 -0.60 -15.99
N CYS A 277 22.97 0.09 -14.91
CA CYS A 277 22.23 1.27 -14.49
C CYS A 277 22.47 2.44 -15.46
N PRO A 278 21.42 3.08 -16.00
CA PRO A 278 21.59 4.17 -16.98
C PRO A 278 22.25 5.43 -16.40
N LYS A 279 22.20 5.62 -15.07
CA LYS A 279 22.75 6.80 -14.38
C LYS A 279 24.22 6.64 -14.03
N CYS A 280 24.57 5.67 -13.18
CA CYS A 280 25.94 5.45 -12.72
C CYS A 280 26.78 4.55 -13.63
N LYS A 281 26.15 3.92 -14.64
CA LYS A 281 26.76 2.97 -15.59
C LYS A 281 27.40 1.73 -14.95
N GLN A 282 27.10 1.46 -13.68
CA GLN A 282 27.56 0.25 -12.99
C GLN A 282 26.75 -0.98 -13.42
N HIS A 283 27.37 -2.16 -13.31
CA HIS A 283 26.80 -3.43 -13.76
C HIS A 283 26.35 -4.29 -12.57
N PHE A 284 25.17 -4.90 -12.71
CA PHE A 284 24.54 -5.73 -11.69
C PHE A 284 24.11 -7.08 -12.27
N CYS A 285 24.14 -8.13 -11.46
CA CYS A 285 23.49 -9.40 -11.79
C CYS A 285 21.97 -9.28 -11.64
N LEU A 286 21.22 -10.23 -12.19
CA LEU A 286 19.75 -10.25 -12.11
C LEU A 286 19.23 -10.28 -10.67
N ASP A 287 19.85 -11.06 -9.78
CA ASP A 287 19.42 -11.12 -8.37
C ASP A 287 19.59 -9.77 -7.67
N CYS A 288 20.69 -9.05 -7.97
CA CYS A 288 20.90 -7.70 -7.46
C CYS A 288 19.92 -6.71 -8.09
N ASP A 289 19.56 -6.89 -9.36
CA ASP A 289 18.57 -6.06 -10.04
C ASP A 289 17.19 -6.17 -9.38
N ILE A 290 16.73 -7.42 -9.15
CA ILE A 290 15.49 -7.73 -8.43
C ILE A 290 15.53 -7.11 -7.04
N TYR A 291 16.59 -7.37 -6.27
CA TYR A 291 16.72 -6.82 -4.92
C TYR A 291 16.72 -5.28 -4.88
N ILE A 292 17.37 -4.64 -5.86
CA ILE A 292 17.40 -3.18 -5.97
C ILE A 292 16.01 -2.61 -6.24
N HIS A 293 15.24 -3.23 -7.13
CA HIS A 293 13.93 -2.71 -7.55
C HIS A 293 12.79 -3.10 -6.60
N GLU A 294 12.87 -4.25 -5.94
CA GLU A 294 11.80 -4.77 -5.06
C GLU A 294 11.99 -4.50 -3.57
N SER A 295 13.23 -4.37 -3.09
CA SER A 295 13.49 -4.26 -1.64
C SER A 295 14.30 -3.02 -1.25
N LEU A 296 15.40 -2.74 -1.95
CA LEU A 296 16.30 -1.66 -1.57
C LEU A 296 15.82 -0.29 -2.04
N HIS A 297 15.12 -0.27 -3.19
CA HIS A 297 14.63 0.92 -3.90
C HIS A 297 15.66 2.03 -4.10
N ASN A 298 16.95 1.70 -4.07
CA ASN A 298 18.05 2.61 -4.25
C ASN A 298 19.16 1.90 -5.02
N CYS A 299 19.74 2.55 -6.03
CA CYS A 299 20.88 1.99 -6.74
C CYS A 299 22.18 2.27 -5.95
N PRO A 300 22.90 1.24 -5.45
CA PRO A 300 24.13 1.45 -4.66
C PRO A 300 25.21 2.24 -5.40
N GLY A 301 25.29 2.08 -6.73
CA GLY A 301 26.25 2.80 -7.57
C GLY A 301 25.91 4.28 -7.74
N CYS A 302 24.62 4.65 -7.72
CA CYS A 302 24.22 6.06 -7.74
C CYS A 302 24.50 6.73 -6.39
N GLU A 303 24.19 6.05 -5.29
CA GLU A 303 24.42 6.58 -3.93
C GLU A 303 25.91 6.75 -3.62
N SER A 304 26.77 5.84 -4.06
CA SER A 304 28.22 5.97 -3.86
C SER A 304 28.84 7.11 -4.67
N GLN A 305 28.25 7.47 -5.81
CA GLN A 305 28.71 8.56 -6.66
C GLN A 305 28.13 9.94 -6.30
N ARG A 306 27.13 10.03 -5.40
CA ARG A 306 26.54 11.31 -4.95
C ARG A 306 27.55 12.28 -4.33
N GLY A 307 28.73 11.80 -3.93
CA GLY A 307 29.81 12.63 -3.37
C GLY A 307 30.82 13.19 -4.38
N LEU A 308 30.71 12.86 -5.67
CA LEU A 308 31.60 13.38 -6.71
C LEU A 308 30.86 14.48 -7.49
N PRO A 309 31.15 15.77 -7.23
CA PRO A 309 30.65 16.83 -8.09
C PRO A 309 31.25 16.65 -9.48
N THR A 310 30.40 16.58 -10.50
CA THR A 310 30.80 16.92 -11.88
C THR A 310 31.13 18.39 -11.98
#